data_AF-A0A8C8RU20-F1
#
_entry.id   AF-A0A8C8RU20-F1
#
_cell.length_a   1.000
_cell.length_b   1.000
_cell.length_c   1.000
_cell.angle_alpha   90.00
_cell.angle_beta   90.00
_cell.angle_gamma   90.00
#
_symmetry.space_group_name_H-M   'P 1'
#
loop_
_entity.id
_entity.type
_entity.pdbx_description
1 polymer ?
#
loop_
_entity_poly.entity_id
_entity_poly.type
_entity_poly.pdbx_seq_one_letter_code
_entity_poly.pdbx_strand_id
1 'polypeptide(L)'
;MAAMLLGSTGVRALLGGGGLTVVPFLPCRHGLAPSSAGYGPLRDLPDWSFVDGRPAPPWKGQTRRRQEDKQRVALLAQEMEQGLRHWQDEQHQAQEMRDSKRQNQLQPKGGILRGPHTQ
;
A
#
# COMPACT_ATOMS: atom_id res chain seq x y z
N MET A 1 54.56 7.65 -3.16
CA MET A 1 54.87 6.80 -2.00
C MET A 1 54.39 7.49 -0.74
N ALA A 2 53.93 6.70 0.24
CA ALA A 2 53.44 7.07 1.57
C ALA A 2 52.00 7.62 1.68
N ALA A 3 51.12 6.79 2.24
CA ALA A 3 50.33 7.16 3.42
C ALA A 3 49.96 5.87 4.18
N MET A 4 50.42 5.83 5.43
CA MET A 4 50.30 4.76 6.39
C MET A 4 49.02 4.96 7.25
N LEU A 5 48.48 3.82 7.71
CA LEU A 5 47.85 3.59 9.02
C LEU A 5 46.52 4.29 9.34
N LEU A 6 45.49 3.50 9.68
CA LEU A 6 45.02 3.30 11.07
C LEU A 6 43.75 2.45 11.04
N GLY A 7 43.85 1.22 11.55
CA GLY A 7 42.70 0.36 11.84
C GLY A 7 41.90 0.96 12.99
N SER A 8 40.59 1.16 12.78
CA SER A 8 39.69 1.58 13.84
C SER A 8 39.32 0.38 14.70
N THR A 9 39.90 0.35 15.89
CA THR A 9 39.40 -0.42 17.03
C THR A 9 38.05 0.14 17.44
N GLY A 10 36.96 -0.52 17.01
CA GLY A 10 35.63 -0.27 17.52
C GLY A 10 35.46 -0.88 18.91
N VAL A 11 35.76 -0.09 19.94
CA VAL A 11 35.48 -0.40 21.35
C VAL A 11 33.96 -0.50 21.53
N ARG A 12 33.43 -1.71 21.71
CA ARG A 12 32.06 -1.91 22.24
C ARG A 12 32.16 -2.09 23.74
N ALA A 13 32.04 -0.98 24.47
CA ALA A 13 31.88 -0.97 25.91
C ALA A 13 30.51 -1.58 26.28
N LEU A 14 30.57 -2.57 27.16
CA LEU A 14 29.46 -3.24 27.84
C LEU A 14 28.79 -2.27 28.82
N LEU A 15 27.46 -2.37 28.99
CA LEU A 15 26.83 -2.14 30.30
C LEU A 15 25.50 -2.91 30.36
N GLY A 16 25.43 -3.82 31.33
CA GLY A 16 24.24 -4.59 31.66
C GLY A 16 23.17 -3.73 32.32
N GLY A 17 21.92 -4.08 32.01
CA GLY A 17 20.71 -3.66 32.71
C GLY A 17 19.61 -4.65 32.34
N GLY A 18 19.20 -5.49 33.27
CA GLY A 18 18.24 -6.59 33.08
C GLY A 18 16.80 -6.11 32.86
N GLY A 19 16.54 -5.50 31.70
CA GLY A 19 15.20 -5.41 31.14
C GLY A 19 15.06 -6.44 30.04
N LEU A 20 14.12 -7.38 30.17
CA LEU A 20 13.70 -8.25 29.05
C LEU A 20 13.11 -7.34 27.96
N THR A 21 13.96 -6.82 27.07
CA THR A 21 13.50 -6.26 25.80
C THR A 21 13.00 -7.44 24.97
N VAL A 22 11.70 -7.72 25.08
CA VAL A 22 11.04 -8.68 24.19
C VAL A 22 11.26 -8.17 22.78
N VAL A 23 12.12 -8.85 22.03
CA VAL A 23 12.53 -8.42 20.70
C VAL A 23 11.33 -8.61 19.77
N PRO A 24 10.67 -7.53 19.29
CA PRO A 24 9.43 -7.65 18.49
C PRO A 24 9.68 -8.26 17.11
N PHE A 25 10.95 -8.48 16.74
CA PHE A 25 11.35 -8.89 15.40
C PHE A 25 10.94 -10.32 15.05
N LEU A 26 11.02 -11.28 15.99
CA LEU A 26 10.73 -12.68 15.68
C LEU A 26 9.25 -12.96 15.38
N PRO A 27 8.26 -12.48 16.16
CA PRO A 27 6.85 -12.65 15.81
C PRO A 27 6.49 -12.10 14.43
N CYS A 28 6.99 -10.90 14.10
CA CYS A 28 6.74 -10.26 12.81
C CYS A 28 7.25 -11.07 11.61
N ARG A 29 8.39 -11.78 11.75
CA ARG A 29 8.92 -12.65 10.68
C ARG A 29 8.00 -13.82 10.35
N HIS A 30 7.16 -14.22 11.29
CA HIS A 30 6.20 -15.31 11.13
C HIS A 30 4.78 -14.78 10.80
N GLY A 31 4.65 -13.49 10.48
CA GLY A 31 3.35 -12.86 10.18
C GLY A 31 2.46 -12.67 11.41
N LEU A 32 3.02 -12.70 12.61
CA LEU A 32 2.31 -12.44 13.86
C LEU A 32 2.48 -11.00 14.31
N ALA A 33 1.56 -10.57 15.18
CA ALA A 33 1.68 -9.26 15.79
C ALA A 33 2.97 -9.12 16.63
N PRO A 34 3.56 -7.91 16.70
CA PRO A 34 4.74 -7.65 17.52
C PRO A 34 4.52 -7.93 19.02
N SER A 35 3.28 -7.82 19.48
CA SER A 35 2.85 -8.09 20.83
C SER A 35 1.85 -9.23 20.87
N SER A 36 1.85 -10.00 21.97
CA SER A 36 0.89 -11.09 22.20
C SER A 36 -0.56 -10.60 22.29
N ALA A 37 -0.77 -9.36 22.72
CA ALA A 37 -2.07 -8.70 22.78
C ALA A 37 -2.47 -8.00 21.46
N GLY A 38 -1.69 -8.15 20.40
CA GLY A 38 -1.97 -7.64 19.06
C GLY A 38 -2.99 -8.49 18.30
N TYR A 39 -3.08 -8.31 16.98
CA TYR A 39 -3.94 -9.16 16.14
C TYR A 39 -3.50 -10.62 16.23
N GLY A 40 -4.45 -11.55 16.22
CA GLY A 40 -4.13 -12.98 16.27
C GLY A 40 -5.13 -13.82 17.08
N PRO A 41 -4.92 -15.15 17.11
CA PRO A 41 -5.89 -16.08 17.70
C PRO A 41 -6.16 -15.81 19.18
N LEU A 42 -5.17 -15.34 19.93
CA LEU A 42 -5.33 -15.03 21.36
C LEU A 42 -6.26 -13.82 21.62
N ARG A 43 -6.41 -12.92 20.64
CA ARG A 43 -7.23 -11.70 20.80
C ARG A 43 -8.57 -11.78 20.09
N ASP A 44 -8.61 -12.51 18.98
CA ASP A 44 -9.73 -12.51 18.06
C ASP A 44 -10.64 -13.73 18.19
N LEU A 45 -10.19 -14.77 18.89
CA LEU A 45 -10.95 -15.98 19.19
C LEU A 45 -11.61 -15.88 20.58
N PRO A 46 -12.81 -16.45 20.80
CA PRO A 46 -13.42 -16.46 22.12
C PRO A 46 -12.69 -17.41 23.08
N ASP A 47 -12.49 -16.96 24.32
CA ASP A 47 -11.82 -17.73 25.38
C ASP A 47 -12.68 -18.89 25.93
N TRP A 48 -13.98 -18.92 25.63
CA TRP A 48 -14.92 -19.94 26.09
C TRP A 48 -16.04 -20.18 25.07
N SER A 49 -16.75 -21.28 25.22
CA SER A 49 -17.96 -21.61 24.45
C SER A 49 -18.97 -22.36 25.31
N PHE A 50 -20.23 -22.42 24.87
CA PHE A 50 -21.25 -23.21 25.58
C PHE A 50 -21.00 -24.70 25.39
N VAL A 51 -21.41 -25.52 26.36
CA VAL A 51 -21.29 -27.00 26.30
C VAL A 51 -22.01 -27.58 25.08
N ASP A 52 -23.10 -26.93 24.65
CA ASP A 52 -23.87 -27.30 23.46
C ASP A 52 -23.14 -27.00 22.13
N GLY A 53 -21.95 -26.41 22.17
CA GLY A 53 -21.18 -25.97 21.00
C GLY A 53 -21.65 -24.64 20.40
N ARG A 54 -22.59 -23.94 21.03
CA ARG A 54 -22.97 -22.58 20.63
C ARG A 54 -21.77 -21.62 20.84
N PRO A 55 -21.47 -20.72 19.90
CA PRO A 55 -20.37 -19.78 20.06
C PRO A 55 -20.68 -18.78 21.19
N ALA A 56 -19.64 -18.35 21.90
CA ALA A 56 -19.79 -17.27 22.87
C ALA A 56 -20.22 -15.96 22.17
N PRO A 57 -21.08 -15.16 22.82
CA PRO A 57 -21.47 -13.87 22.28
C PRO A 57 -20.24 -12.95 22.14
N PRO A 58 -20.12 -12.18 21.05
CA PRO A 58 -18.97 -11.32 20.84
C PRO A 58 -18.96 -10.15 21.84
N TRP A 59 -17.82 -9.90 22.47
CA TRP A 59 -17.64 -8.75 23.36
C TRP A 59 -17.52 -7.43 22.58
N LYS A 60 -17.85 -6.31 23.25
CA LYS A 60 -17.87 -4.96 22.63
C LYS A 60 -16.55 -4.61 21.93
N GLY A 61 -15.41 -5.01 22.50
CA GLY A 61 -14.09 -4.72 21.96
C GLY A 61 -13.80 -5.36 20.60
N GLN A 62 -14.20 -6.62 20.39
CA GLN A 62 -14.01 -7.32 19.11
C GLN A 62 -14.96 -6.79 18.05
N THR A 63 -16.21 -6.48 18.41
CA THR A 63 -17.16 -5.86 17.48
C THR A 63 -16.63 -4.51 17.00
N ARG A 64 -16.13 -3.67 17.91
CA ARG A 64 -15.53 -2.38 17.57
C ARG A 64 -14.34 -2.54 16.61
N ARG A 65 -13.38 -3.42 16.93
CA ARG A 65 -12.20 -3.67 16.08
C ARG A 65 -12.59 -4.17 14.69
N ARG A 66 -13.47 -5.17 14.61
CA ARG A 66 -13.97 -5.69 13.33
C ARG A 66 -14.64 -4.60 12.49
N GLN A 67 -15.37 -3.69 13.13
CA GLN A 67 -16.04 -2.60 12.43
C GLN A 67 -15.05 -1.56 11.92
N GLU A 68 -14.09 -1.15 12.74
CA GLU A 68 -13.03 -0.20 12.38
C GLU A 68 -12.19 -0.73 11.21
N ASP A 69 -11.78 -2.01 11.26
CA ASP A 69 -10.99 -2.63 10.20
C ASP A 69 -11.78 -2.69 8.88
N LYS A 70 -13.05 -3.08 8.92
CA LYS A 70 -13.93 -3.10 7.75
C LYS A 70 -14.13 -1.72 7.15
N GLN A 71 -14.39 -0.72 7.98
CA GLN A 71 -14.59 0.66 7.54
C GLN A 71 -13.34 1.21 6.88
N ARG A 72 -12.17 0.95 7.46
CA ARG A 72 -10.89 1.40 6.91
C ARG A 72 -10.61 0.77 5.55
N VAL A 73 -10.81 -0.54 5.41
CA VAL A 73 -10.59 -1.24 4.13
C VAL A 73 -11.56 -0.73 3.07
N ALA A 74 -12.84 -0.58 3.41
CA ALA A 74 -13.85 -0.09 2.47
C ALA A 74 -13.55 1.33 1.98
N LEU A 75 -13.16 2.23 2.90
CA LEU A 75 -12.79 3.61 2.56
C LEU A 75 -11.61 3.65 1.58
N LEU A 76 -10.52 2.96 1.90
CA LEU A 76 -9.32 2.96 1.05
C LEU A 76 -9.58 2.34 -0.33
N ALA A 77 -10.39 1.29 -0.40
CA ALA A 77 -10.78 0.67 -1.66
C ALA A 77 -11.58 1.65 -2.53
N GLN A 78 -12.53 2.37 -1.92
CA GLN A 78 -13.34 3.37 -2.61
C GLN A 78 -12.49 4.54 -3.12
N GLU A 79 -11.58 5.08 -2.30
CA GLU A 79 -10.68 6.17 -2.71
C GLU A 79 -9.83 5.76 -3.92
N MET A 80 -9.26 4.54 -3.89
CA MET A 80 -8.48 4.01 -5.00
C MET A 80 -9.32 3.84 -6.27
N GLU A 81 -10.53 3.29 -6.14
CA GLU A 81 -11.43 3.09 -7.27
C GLU A 81 -11.86 4.41 -7.91
N GLN A 82 -12.16 5.42 -7.09
CA GLN A 82 -12.48 6.77 -7.56
C GLN A 82 -11.31 7.39 -8.32
N GLY A 83 -10.08 7.28 -7.78
CA GLY A 83 -8.88 7.77 -8.46
C GLY A 83 -8.65 7.09 -9.82
N LEU A 84 -8.84 5.78 -9.89
CA LEU A 84 -8.73 5.03 -11.16
C LEU A 84 -9.79 5.47 -12.18
N ARG A 85 -11.04 5.61 -11.76
CA ARG A 85 -12.15 6.06 -12.62
C ARG A 85 -11.87 7.44 -13.20
N HIS A 86 -11.49 8.39 -12.34
CA HIS A 86 -11.15 9.74 -12.80
C HIS A 86 -10.01 9.74 -13.83
N TRP A 87 -8.94 8.99 -13.58
CA TRP A 87 -7.85 8.90 -14.55
C TRP A 87 -8.30 8.27 -15.88
N GLN A 88 -9.13 7.22 -15.84
CA GLN A 88 -9.68 6.58 -17.05
C GLN A 88 -10.54 7.54 -17.86
N ASP A 89 -11.41 8.30 -17.19
CA ASP A 89 -12.28 9.29 -17.84
C ASP A 89 -11.46 10.39 -18.52
N GLU A 90 -10.41 10.89 -17.86
CA GLU A 90 -9.51 11.87 -18.44
C GLU A 90 -8.76 11.34 -19.68
N GLN A 91 -8.30 10.09 -19.63
CA GLN A 91 -7.65 9.46 -20.79
C GLN A 91 -8.63 9.32 -21.97
N HIS A 92 -9.87 8.89 -21.68
CA HIS A 92 -10.91 8.75 -22.69
C HIS A 92 -11.23 10.10 -23.34
N GLN A 93 -11.50 11.13 -22.53
CA GLN A 93 -11.80 12.48 -23.02
C GLN A 93 -10.61 13.07 -23.80
N ALA A 94 -9.37 12.85 -23.35
CA ALA A 94 -8.19 13.30 -24.06
C ALA A 94 -8.07 12.64 -25.44
N GLN A 95 -8.40 11.36 -25.55
CA GLN A 95 -8.42 10.64 -26.82
C GLN A 95 -9.55 11.14 -27.73
N GLU A 96 -10.77 11.29 -27.21
CA GLU A 96 -11.91 11.82 -27.95
C GLU A 96 -11.64 13.24 -28.47
N MET A 97 -11.04 14.11 -27.65
CA MET A 97 -10.65 15.46 -28.05
C MET A 97 -9.58 15.44 -29.15
N ARG A 98 -8.60 14.53 -29.07
CA ARG A 98 -7.58 14.36 -30.12
C ARG A 98 -8.22 13.90 -31.43
N ASP A 99 -9.14 12.95 -31.36
CA ASP A 99 -9.82 12.42 -32.54
C ASP A 99 -10.79 13.43 -33.14
N SER A 100 -11.51 14.19 -32.32
CA SER A 100 -12.32 15.33 -32.75
C SER A 100 -11.47 16.41 -33.42
N LYS A 101 -10.30 16.75 -32.87
CA LYS A 101 -9.35 17.68 -33.49
C LYS A 101 -8.78 17.13 -34.80
N ARG A 102 -8.61 15.82 -34.93
CA ARG A 102 -8.19 15.16 -36.19
C ARG A 102 -9.28 15.23 -37.25
N GLN A 103 -10.52 14.92 -36.90
CA GLN A 103 -11.65 14.94 -37.83
C GLN A 103 -12.00 16.36 -38.28
N ASN A 104 -11.87 17.35 -37.38
CA ASN A 104 -12.15 18.76 -37.68
C ASN A 104 -10.95 19.51 -38.29
N GLN A 105 -9.86 18.83 -38.65
CA GLN A 105 -8.75 19.47 -39.35
C GLN A 105 -9.15 19.86 -40.77
N LEU A 106 -8.93 21.14 -41.10
CA LEU A 106 -9.08 21.61 -42.47
C LEU A 106 -8.05 20.94 -43.37
N GLN A 107 -8.40 20.73 -44.64
CA GLN A 107 -7.47 20.20 -45.63
C GLN A 107 -6.22 21.09 -45.69
N PRO A 108 -5.01 20.51 -45.63
CA PRO A 108 -3.78 21.29 -45.70
C PRO A 108 -3.63 21.94 -47.09
N LYS A 109 -3.41 23.25 -47.12
CA LYS A 109 -3.31 24.03 -48.38
C LYS A 109 -1.86 24.22 -48.81
N GLY A 110 -1.64 24.33 -50.13
CA GLY A 110 -0.42 24.90 -50.73
C GLY A 110 0.83 24.02 -50.78
N GLY A 111 0.97 23.02 -49.91
CA GLY A 111 2.08 22.04 -49.93
C GLY A 111 1.78 20.81 -50.79
N ILE A 112 0.56 20.27 -50.72
CA ILE A 112 0.15 19.04 -51.45
C ILE A 112 0.06 19.25 -52.97
N LEU A 113 -0.28 20.46 -53.43
CA LEU A 113 -0.32 20.79 -54.85
C LEU A 113 1.08 21.08 -55.44
N ARG A 114 2.09 21.30 -54.60
CA ARG A 114 3.50 21.43 -54.98
C ARG A 114 4.19 20.07 -54.82
N GLY A 115 3.78 19.10 -55.63
CA GLY A 115 4.61 17.90 -55.84
C GLY A 115 5.99 18.29 -56.38
N PRO A 116 7.02 17.44 -56.26
CA PRO A 116 8.31 17.70 -56.89
C PRO A 116 8.09 17.81 -58.41
N HIS A 117 8.18 19.04 -58.94
CA HIS A 117 8.26 19.26 -60.37
C HIS A 117 9.68 18.83 -60.76
N THR A 118 9.82 17.66 -61.37
CA THR A 118 11.02 17.33 -62.12
C THR A 118 10.87 17.95 -63.51
N GLN A 119 11.83 18.83 -63.82
CA GLN A 119 12.05 19.63 -65.05
C GLN A 119 11.28 20.95 -65.18
#